data_AF-A0A354UX61-F1
#
_entry.id   AF-A0A354UX61-F1
#
_cell.length_a   1.000
_cell.length_b   1.000
_cell.length_c   1.000
_cell.angle_alpha   90.00
_cell.angle_beta   90.00
_cell.angle_gamma   90.00
#
_symmetry.space_group_name_H-M   'P 1'
#
loop_
_entity.id
_entity.type
_entity.pdbx_description
1 polymer ?
#
loop_
_entity_poly.entity_id
_entity_poly.type
_entity_poly.pdbx_seq_one_letter_code
_entity_poly.pdbx_strand_id
1 'polypeptide(L)'
;MLTAEADSRRPLVFSWGVSSFFGWGVYGVNLALSLANHPHFRPLSVIPFDPDALVLDPLRAEQMRQVALSSEPMWRALAAVPEDQALIDAPVLIGLGSDLHHIQAAGGKSLSGQPPIGVVFLAHARLDDLARRRAEQFALIVAGSSWNEAVLRDNGIDSVTFPRPAMKRQTGARVTWKKSSKRWRWPGPRARPRRRRGGAAPHSWRR
;
A
#
# COMPACT_ATOMS: atom_id res chain seq x y z
N MET A 1 13.78 -34.27 9.13
CA MET A 1 14.12 -32.87 9.48
C MET A 1 13.82 -32.03 8.24
N LEU A 2 12.63 -31.42 8.16
CA LEU A 2 12.26 -30.58 7.01
C LEU A 2 12.75 -29.16 7.32
N THR A 3 13.85 -28.76 6.69
CA THR A 3 14.24 -27.35 6.61
C THR A 3 13.17 -26.63 5.81
N ALA A 4 12.35 -25.83 6.48
CA ALA A 4 11.54 -24.83 5.80
C ALA A 4 12.51 -23.94 5.02
N GLU A 5 12.49 -24.01 3.69
CA GLU A 5 13.12 -23.00 2.86
C GLU A 5 12.65 -21.64 3.37
N ALA A 6 13.59 -20.75 3.67
CA ALA A 6 13.26 -19.37 3.98
C ALA A 6 12.40 -18.83 2.84
N ASP A 7 11.18 -18.40 3.14
CA ASP A 7 10.21 -17.98 2.12
C ASP A 7 10.83 -16.89 1.22
N SER A 8 11.11 -17.25 -0.03
CA SER A 8 11.80 -16.40 -1.01
C SER A 8 10.88 -15.35 -1.64
N ARG A 9 9.56 -15.40 -1.36
CA ARG A 9 8.58 -14.44 -1.85
C ARG A 9 8.78 -13.09 -1.20
N ARG A 10 8.53 -11.99 -1.91
CA ARG A 10 8.70 -10.64 -1.35
C ARG A 10 7.60 -10.33 -0.34
N PRO A 11 7.90 -9.66 0.79
CA PRO A 11 6.85 -9.21 1.69
C PRO A 11 5.98 -8.14 1.01
N LEU A 12 4.67 -8.23 1.24
CA LEU A 12 3.72 -7.16 0.98
C LEU A 12 3.00 -6.86 2.29
N VAL A 13 3.28 -5.68 2.84
CA VAL A 13 2.83 -5.28 4.18
C VAL A 13 1.53 -4.52 4.06
N PHE A 14 0.59 -4.70 5.00
CA PHE A 14 -0.63 -3.89 5.04
C PHE A 14 -0.94 -3.34 6.44
N SER A 15 -1.52 -2.13 6.49
CA SER A 15 -1.57 -1.29 7.70
C SER A 15 -2.90 -1.26 8.46
N TRP A 16 -3.88 -2.08 8.09
CA TRP A 16 -5.21 -2.12 8.71
C TRP A 16 -5.47 -3.47 9.38
N GLY A 17 -6.53 -3.56 10.18
CA GLY A 17 -6.85 -4.74 10.98
C GLY A 17 -7.35 -5.93 10.14
N VAL A 18 -7.32 -7.11 10.74
CA VAL A 18 -7.83 -8.36 10.15
C VAL A 18 -8.96 -8.88 11.04
N SER A 19 -10.15 -9.07 10.49
CA SER A 19 -11.35 -9.54 11.22
C SER A 19 -12.48 -9.89 10.24
N SER A 20 -13.36 -10.80 10.62
CA SER A 20 -14.58 -11.09 9.84
C SER A 20 -15.74 -10.10 10.08
N PHE A 21 -15.59 -9.09 10.95
CA PHE A 21 -16.72 -8.31 11.46
C PHE A 21 -16.84 -6.87 10.95
N PHE A 22 -15.85 -6.34 10.23
CA PHE A 22 -15.91 -4.98 9.68
C PHE A 22 -15.20 -4.88 8.32
N GLY A 23 -15.54 -3.88 7.50
CA GLY A 23 -15.12 -3.79 6.10
C GLY A 23 -13.61 -3.92 5.87
N TRP A 24 -12.80 -3.11 6.56
CA TRP A 24 -11.33 -3.21 6.49
C TRP A 24 -10.80 -4.55 6.97
N GLY A 25 -11.41 -5.11 8.02
CA GLY A 25 -11.08 -6.43 8.55
C GLY A 25 -11.29 -7.52 7.50
N VAL A 26 -12.46 -7.53 6.87
CA VAL A 26 -12.84 -8.52 5.86
C VAL A 26 -11.94 -8.38 4.63
N TYR A 27 -11.60 -7.15 4.25
CA TYR A 27 -10.62 -6.90 3.20
C TYR A 27 -9.23 -7.43 3.57
N GLY A 28 -8.77 -7.21 4.82
CA GLY A 28 -7.52 -7.75 5.34
C GLY A 28 -7.46 -9.29 5.29
N VAL A 29 -8.53 -9.97 5.70
CA VAL A 29 -8.64 -11.44 5.62
C VAL A 29 -8.51 -11.92 4.16
N ASN A 30 -9.29 -11.34 3.26
CA ASN A 30 -9.28 -11.74 1.85
C ASN A 30 -7.94 -11.46 1.16
N LEU A 31 -7.31 -10.32 1.48
CA LEU A 31 -5.99 -9.97 0.98
C LEU A 31 -4.94 -10.97 1.46
N ALA A 32 -4.91 -11.24 2.77
CA ALA A 32 -3.96 -12.18 3.37
C ALA A 32 -4.09 -13.58 2.76
N LEU A 33 -5.31 -14.11 2.64
CA LEU A 33 -5.55 -15.43 2.04
C LEU A 33 -5.17 -15.48 0.54
N SER A 34 -5.45 -14.42 -0.21
CA SER A 34 -5.09 -14.34 -1.63
C SER A 34 -3.57 -14.31 -1.81
N LEU A 35 -2.86 -13.59 -0.93
CA LEU A 35 -1.39 -13.50 -0.94
C LEU A 35 -0.71 -14.75 -0.37
N ALA A 36 -1.35 -15.47 0.55
CA ALA A 36 -0.79 -16.70 1.12
C ALA A 36 -0.44 -17.73 0.03
N ASN A 37 -1.22 -17.75 -1.06
CA ASN A 37 -1.01 -18.64 -2.21
C ASN A 37 -0.34 -17.94 -3.41
N HIS A 38 0.06 -16.67 -3.27
CA HIS A 38 0.65 -15.91 -4.37
C HIS A 38 2.11 -16.33 -4.60
N PRO A 39 2.56 -16.53 -5.86
CA PRO A 39 3.90 -17.08 -6.16
C PRO A 39 5.05 -16.10 -5.89
N HIS A 40 4.78 -14.79 -5.82
CA HIS A 40 5.83 -13.76 -5.70
C HIS A 40 5.76 -12.90 -4.44
N PHE A 41 4.64 -12.97 -3.73
CA PHE A 41 4.38 -12.11 -2.59
C PHE A 41 3.88 -12.94 -1.43
N ARG A 42 4.24 -12.54 -0.21
CA ARG A 42 3.69 -13.06 1.04
C ARG A 42 3.08 -11.92 1.86
N PRO A 43 1.94 -12.13 2.52
CA PRO A 43 1.30 -11.09 3.31
C PRO A 43 2.01 -10.91 4.65
N LEU A 44 2.14 -9.66 5.10
CA LEU A 44 2.49 -9.33 6.49
C LEU A 44 1.51 -8.28 7.02
N SER A 45 0.87 -8.59 8.15
CA SER A 45 0.03 -7.63 8.88
C SER A 45 0.90 -6.86 9.85
N VAL A 46 0.72 -5.56 9.96
CA VAL A 46 1.36 -4.77 11.04
C VAL A 46 0.55 -4.76 12.33
N ILE A 47 -0.73 -5.14 12.25
CA ILE A 47 -1.65 -5.19 13.40
C ILE A 47 -1.80 -6.65 13.83
N PRO A 48 -1.48 -6.99 15.09
CA PRO A 48 -1.83 -8.29 15.66
C PRO A 48 -3.33 -8.53 15.55
N PHE A 49 -3.72 -9.77 15.25
CA PHE A 49 -5.14 -10.14 15.15
C PHE A 49 -5.42 -11.43 15.90
N ASP A 50 -6.62 -11.51 16.44
CA ASP A 50 -7.11 -12.65 17.20
C ASP A 50 -7.70 -13.69 16.23
N PRO A 51 -7.29 -14.97 16.29
CA PRO A 51 -7.96 -16.04 15.57
C PRO A 51 -9.47 -16.11 15.81
N ASP A 52 -9.95 -15.78 17.00
CA ASP A 52 -11.38 -15.78 17.34
C ASP A 52 -12.14 -14.64 16.64
N ALA A 53 -11.42 -13.63 16.14
CA ALA A 53 -12.00 -12.58 15.31
C ALA A 53 -12.23 -13.03 13.85
N LEU A 54 -11.91 -14.29 13.51
CA LEU A 54 -11.97 -14.86 12.15
C LEU A 54 -12.99 -15.98 12.08
N VAL A 55 -13.98 -15.82 11.19
CA VAL A 55 -14.95 -16.85 10.85
C VAL A 55 -14.53 -17.50 9.54
N LEU A 56 -13.76 -18.59 9.63
CA LEU A 56 -13.14 -19.28 8.50
C LEU A 56 -13.28 -20.80 8.63
N ASP A 57 -13.23 -21.51 7.49
CA ASP A 57 -13.07 -22.96 7.51
C ASP A 57 -11.66 -23.36 8.02
N PRO A 58 -11.46 -24.61 8.50
CA PRO A 58 -10.21 -25.00 9.14
C PRO A 58 -8.95 -24.82 8.27
N LEU A 59 -9.06 -25.00 6.95
CA LEU A 59 -7.93 -24.84 6.04
C LEU A 59 -7.52 -23.36 5.93
N ARG A 60 -8.49 -22.46 5.77
CA ARG A 60 -8.22 -21.01 5.75
C ARG A 60 -7.77 -20.48 7.11
N ALA A 61 -8.29 -21.03 8.20
CA ALA A 61 -7.86 -20.68 9.55
C ALA A 61 -6.36 -21.02 9.75
N GLU A 62 -5.92 -22.19 9.29
CA GLU A 62 -4.50 -22.56 9.33
C GLU A 62 -3.64 -21.62 8.47
N GLN A 63 -4.10 -21.24 7.27
CA GLN A 63 -3.41 -20.25 6.44
C GLN A 63 -3.25 -18.91 7.19
N MET A 64 -4.30 -18.42 7.84
CA MET A 64 -4.23 -17.17 8.62
C MET A 64 -3.31 -17.30 9.83
N ARG A 65 -3.26 -18.46 10.48
CA ARG A 65 -2.30 -18.74 11.56
C ARG A 65 -0.86 -18.63 11.07
N GLN A 66 -0.55 -19.13 9.87
CA GLN A 66 0.78 -18.98 9.28
C GLN A 66 1.11 -17.51 8.95
N VAL A 67 0.12 -16.73 8.53
CA VAL A 67 0.29 -15.27 8.32
C VAL A 67 0.59 -14.57 9.64
N ALA A 68 -0.10 -14.92 10.73
CA ALA A 68 0.17 -14.38 12.06
C ALA A 68 1.60 -14.70 12.52
N LEU A 69 2.02 -15.97 12.45
CA LEU A 69 3.39 -16.38 12.80
C LEU A 69 4.45 -15.66 11.97
N SER A 70 4.21 -15.48 10.68
CA SER A 70 5.14 -14.77 9.79
C SER A 70 5.20 -13.27 10.09
N SER A 71 4.13 -12.69 10.65
CA SER A 71 4.00 -11.27 10.98
C SER A 71 4.53 -10.93 12.38
N GLU A 72 4.65 -11.92 13.27
CA GLU A 72 5.05 -11.71 14.67
C GLU A 72 6.38 -10.95 14.85
N PRO A 73 7.46 -11.24 14.08
CA PRO A 73 8.69 -10.47 14.19
C PRO A 73 8.48 -8.97 13.88
N MET A 74 7.59 -8.66 12.94
CA MET A 74 7.24 -7.28 12.59
C MET A 74 6.46 -6.59 13.71
N TRP A 75 5.53 -7.30 14.37
CA TRP A 75 4.80 -6.75 15.51
C TRP A 75 5.74 -6.37 16.65
N ARG A 76 6.69 -7.27 16.99
CA ARG A 76 7.70 -7.01 18.02
C ARG A 76 8.61 -5.85 17.64
N ALA A 77 9.06 -5.80 16.38
CA ALA A 77 9.90 -4.71 15.89
C ALA A 77 9.17 -3.35 15.97
N LEU A 78 7.92 -3.29 15.52
CA LEU A 78 7.12 -2.05 15.58
C LEU A 78 6.82 -1.62 17.02
N ALA A 79 6.55 -2.56 17.93
CA ALA A 79 6.33 -2.24 19.34
C ALA A 79 7.59 -1.65 20.01
N ALA A 80 8.78 -2.01 19.54
CA ALA A 80 10.05 -1.53 20.08
C ALA A 80 10.47 -0.15 19.53
N VAL A 81 9.83 0.36 18.48
CA VAL A 81 10.10 1.70 17.93
C VAL A 81 9.40 2.74 18.81
N PRO A 82 10.12 3.62 19.53
CA PRO A 82 9.50 4.62 20.39
C PRO A 82 8.81 5.74 19.61
N GLU A 83 9.22 5.99 18.37
CA GLU A 83 8.67 7.04 17.53
C GLU A 83 7.25 6.71 17.03
N ASP A 84 6.44 7.75 16.86
CA ASP A 84 5.10 7.66 16.25
C ASP A 84 5.14 7.39 14.74
N GLN A 85 6.34 7.33 14.16
CA GLN A 85 6.56 7.06 12.73
C GLN A 85 7.51 5.90 12.55
N ALA A 86 7.15 4.95 11.68
CA ALA A 86 8.02 3.85 11.31
C ALA A 86 8.14 3.71 9.79
N LEU A 87 9.38 3.54 9.32
CA LEU A 87 9.70 3.26 7.93
C LEU A 87 9.94 1.75 7.75
N ILE A 88 9.25 1.16 6.78
CA ILE A 88 9.38 -0.25 6.45
C ILE A 88 10.05 -0.38 5.08
N ASP A 89 11.16 -1.13 5.01
CA ASP A 89 11.88 -1.42 3.76
C ASP A 89 11.19 -2.53 2.94
N ALA A 90 9.94 -2.28 2.59
CA ALA A 90 9.11 -3.13 1.74
C ALA A 90 7.94 -2.29 1.18
N PRO A 91 7.25 -2.76 0.13
CA PRO A 91 5.97 -2.17 -0.25
C PRO A 91 4.96 -2.27 0.91
N VAL A 92 4.39 -1.13 1.31
CA VAL A 92 3.37 -1.06 2.35
C VAL A 92 2.07 -0.53 1.75
N LEU A 93 1.01 -1.32 1.90
CA LEU A 93 -0.36 -0.92 1.65
C LEU A 93 -0.90 -0.18 2.88
N ILE A 94 -1.18 1.11 2.71
CA ILE A 94 -1.65 1.99 3.76
C ILE A 94 -3.14 2.21 3.55
N GLY A 95 -3.96 1.80 4.52
CA GLY A 95 -5.40 2.04 4.49
C GLY A 95 -5.70 3.54 4.63
N LEU A 96 -6.54 4.08 3.75
CA LEU A 96 -6.94 5.48 3.74
C LEU A 96 -8.44 5.57 4.04
N GLY A 97 -8.75 6.31 5.10
CA GLY A 97 -10.12 6.64 5.50
C GLY A 97 -10.65 7.89 4.79
N SER A 98 -11.60 8.56 5.44
CA SER A 98 -12.15 9.84 4.97
C SER A 98 -11.04 10.85 4.69
N ASP A 99 -11.21 11.64 3.63
CA ASP A 99 -10.28 12.68 3.18
C ASP A 99 -8.81 12.23 3.09
N LEU A 100 -8.62 10.94 2.79
CA LEU A 100 -7.32 10.28 2.64
C LEU A 100 -6.43 10.32 3.89
N HIS A 101 -7.05 10.37 5.07
CA HIS A 101 -6.34 10.17 6.33
C HIS A 101 -5.86 8.73 6.47
N HIS A 102 -4.64 8.56 6.99
CA HIS A 102 -4.12 7.22 7.30
C HIS A 102 -4.99 6.56 8.36
N ILE A 103 -5.35 5.30 8.11
CA ILE A 103 -5.82 4.41 9.16
C ILE A 103 -4.60 4.05 9.98
N GLN A 104 -4.65 4.42 11.26
CA GLN A 104 -3.54 4.21 12.19
C GLN A 104 -3.23 2.72 12.33
N ALA A 105 -1.94 2.40 12.29
CA ALA A 105 -1.46 1.05 12.54
C ALA A 105 -1.44 0.75 14.05
N ALA A 106 -1.01 -0.46 14.42
CA ALA A 106 -0.86 -0.85 15.82
C ALA A 106 -0.01 0.16 16.60
N GLY A 107 -0.47 0.50 17.81
CA GLY A 107 0.19 1.49 18.66
C GLY A 107 0.02 2.94 18.21
N GLY A 108 -0.90 3.24 17.28
CA GLY A 108 -1.14 4.61 16.82
C GLY A 108 -0.03 5.16 15.93
N LYS A 109 0.77 4.28 15.32
CA LYS A 109 1.92 4.66 14.51
C LYS A 109 1.51 4.99 13.08
N SER A 110 2.09 6.06 12.54
CA SER A 110 2.05 6.37 11.12
C SER A 110 3.13 5.60 10.39
N LEU A 111 2.73 4.75 9.44
CA LEU A 111 3.66 3.91 8.69
C LEU A 111 3.96 4.52 7.33
N SER A 112 5.18 4.30 6.85
CA SER A 112 5.58 4.55 5.46
C SER A 112 6.36 3.35 4.91
N GLY A 113 6.21 3.11 3.61
CA GLY A 113 6.82 1.98 2.90
C GLY A 113 7.73 2.41 1.76
N GLN A 114 8.36 1.42 1.12
CA GLN A 114 9.21 1.57 -0.06
C GLN A 114 8.71 0.65 -1.19
N PRO A 115 7.78 1.09 -2.06
CA PRO A 115 7.09 2.39 -2.03
C PRO A 115 5.88 2.43 -1.08
N PRO A 116 5.40 3.62 -0.70
CA PRO A 116 4.13 3.79 -0.01
C PRO A 116 2.97 3.69 -1.02
N ILE A 117 2.02 2.79 -0.75
CA ILE A 117 0.85 2.56 -1.61
C ILE A 117 -0.41 2.80 -0.79
N GLY A 118 -1.22 3.78 -1.18
CA GLY A 118 -2.51 4.03 -0.53
C GLY A 118 -3.56 3.02 -0.98
N VAL A 119 -4.48 2.64 -0.11
CA VAL A 119 -5.69 1.87 -0.46
C VAL A 119 -6.89 2.62 0.07
N VAL A 120 -7.91 2.85 -0.75
CA VAL A 120 -9.05 3.70 -0.34
C VAL A 120 -10.39 3.17 -0.80
N PHE A 121 -11.38 3.29 0.08
CA PHE A 121 -12.79 3.08 -0.20
C PHE A 121 -13.54 4.36 0.19
N LEU A 122 -13.78 5.26 -0.78
CA LEU A 122 -14.49 6.51 -0.52
C LEU A 122 -15.98 6.24 -0.34
N ALA A 123 -16.60 6.97 0.58
CA ALA A 123 -18.06 6.99 0.77
C ALA A 123 -18.73 8.22 0.10
N HIS A 124 -17.95 9.23 -0.29
CA HIS A 124 -18.43 10.47 -0.90
C HIS A 124 -17.46 10.98 -1.97
N ALA A 125 -17.97 11.83 -2.87
CA ALA A 125 -17.23 12.33 -4.03
C ALA A 125 -16.40 13.60 -3.75
N ARG A 126 -16.64 14.27 -2.62
CA ARG A 126 -15.94 15.51 -2.27
C ARG A 126 -14.65 15.17 -1.53
N LEU A 127 -13.55 15.73 -2.04
CA LEU A 127 -12.23 15.73 -1.40
C LEU A 127 -11.78 17.19 -1.32
N ASP A 128 -11.18 17.57 -0.19
CA ASP A 128 -10.62 18.91 -0.03
C ASP A 128 -9.20 19.02 -0.60
N ASP A 129 -8.68 20.24 -0.70
CA ASP A 129 -7.30 20.48 -1.16
C ASP A 129 -6.25 19.78 -0.28
N LEU A 130 -6.58 19.53 1.00
CA LEU A 130 -5.71 18.81 1.93
C LEU A 130 -5.64 17.33 1.58
N ALA A 131 -6.75 16.69 1.21
CA ALA A 131 -6.78 15.31 0.75
C ALA A 131 -5.92 15.13 -0.50
N ARG A 132 -5.97 16.08 -1.46
CA ARG A 132 -5.07 16.05 -2.62
C ARG A 132 -3.60 16.09 -2.20
N ARG A 133 -3.23 16.96 -1.27
CA ARG A 133 -1.85 17.00 -0.74
C ARG A 133 -1.44 15.73 0.02
N ARG A 134 -2.37 15.08 0.70
CA ARG A 134 -2.12 13.75 1.32
C ARG A 134 -1.85 12.70 0.25
N ALA A 135 -2.58 12.73 -0.86
CA ALA A 135 -2.39 11.79 -1.97
C ALA A 135 -1.00 11.86 -2.60
N GLU A 136 -0.36 13.04 -2.62
CA GLU A 136 1.00 13.26 -3.16
C GLU A 136 2.09 12.45 -2.44
N GLN A 137 1.81 11.92 -1.24
CA GLN A 137 2.74 11.12 -0.46
C GLN A 137 2.84 9.66 -0.95
N PHE A 138 1.89 9.22 -1.77
CA PHE A 138 1.83 7.84 -2.25
C PHE A 138 2.40 7.72 -3.65
N ALA A 139 3.17 6.67 -3.89
CA ALA A 139 3.62 6.33 -5.24
C ALA A 139 2.43 5.87 -6.12
N LEU A 140 1.43 5.28 -5.48
CA LEU A 140 0.20 4.79 -6.11
C LEU A 140 -0.91 4.73 -5.07
N ILE A 141 -2.15 5.02 -5.47
CA ILE A 141 -3.36 4.75 -4.71
C ILE A 141 -4.18 3.67 -5.42
N VAL A 142 -4.46 2.57 -4.73
CA VAL A 142 -5.38 1.53 -5.17
C VAL A 142 -6.79 1.91 -4.74
N ALA A 143 -7.63 2.20 -5.73
CA ALA A 143 -9.03 2.50 -5.53
C ALA A 143 -9.82 1.20 -5.28
N GLY A 144 -10.75 1.23 -4.33
CA GLY A 144 -11.62 0.09 -4.01
C GLY A 144 -12.68 -0.22 -5.07
N SER A 145 -12.93 0.72 -5.98
CA SER A 145 -13.89 0.57 -7.08
C SER A 145 -13.52 1.48 -8.26
N SER A 146 -14.08 1.21 -9.44
CA SER A 146 -13.96 2.11 -10.59
C SER A 146 -14.57 3.48 -10.34
N TRP A 147 -15.61 3.55 -9.48
CA TRP A 147 -16.18 4.83 -9.06
C TRP A 147 -15.21 5.60 -8.17
N ASN A 148 -14.54 4.94 -7.20
CA ASN A 148 -13.50 5.59 -6.39
C ASN A 148 -12.34 6.09 -7.26
N GLU A 149 -11.92 5.32 -8.27
CA GLU A 149 -10.90 5.76 -9.22
C GLU A 149 -11.33 7.05 -9.94
N ALA A 150 -12.56 7.09 -10.48
CA ALA A 150 -13.08 8.26 -11.17
C ALA A 150 -13.13 9.48 -10.23
N VAL A 151 -13.66 9.33 -9.02
CA VAL A 151 -13.70 10.40 -8.01
C VAL A 151 -12.30 10.94 -7.72
N LEU A 152 -11.31 10.07 -7.52
CA LEU A 152 -9.93 10.51 -7.25
C LEU A 152 -9.35 11.30 -8.43
N ARG A 153 -9.55 10.83 -9.67
CA ARG A 153 -9.10 11.53 -10.88
C ARG A 153 -9.79 12.87 -11.07
N ASP A 154 -11.09 12.93 -10.87
CA ASP A 154 -11.89 14.16 -11.00
C ASP A 154 -11.46 15.22 -9.97
N ASN A 155 -10.90 14.80 -8.83
CA ASN A 155 -10.30 15.67 -7.82
C ASN A 155 -8.78 15.92 -8.05
N GLY A 156 -8.25 15.58 -9.22
CA GLY A 156 -6.87 15.86 -9.62
C GLY A 156 -5.81 14.91 -9.05
N ILE A 157 -6.18 13.70 -8.63
CA ILE A 157 -5.27 12.68 -8.13
C ILE A 157 -5.05 11.64 -9.24
N ASP A 158 -3.93 11.77 -9.97
CA ASP A 158 -3.66 10.96 -11.18
C ASP A 158 -3.01 9.61 -10.91
N SER A 159 -2.21 9.50 -9.85
CA SER A 159 -1.48 8.29 -9.44
C SER A 159 -2.41 7.28 -8.76
N VAL A 160 -3.49 6.92 -9.44
CA VAL A 160 -4.53 6.02 -8.96
C VAL A 160 -4.75 4.87 -9.94
N THR A 161 -5.14 3.70 -9.43
CA THR A 161 -5.59 2.57 -10.24
C THR A 161 -6.72 1.83 -9.55
N PHE A 162 -7.72 1.40 -10.32
CA PHE A 162 -8.63 0.32 -9.93
C PHE A 162 -8.22 -0.97 -10.66
N PRO A 163 -7.81 -2.04 -9.96
CA PRO A 163 -7.45 -3.29 -10.59
C PRO A 163 -8.63 -3.87 -11.35
N ARG A 164 -8.60 -3.77 -12.68
CA ARG A 164 -9.60 -4.42 -13.54
C ARG A 164 -9.24 -5.90 -13.63
N PRO A 165 -10.22 -6.82 -13.53
CA PRO A 165 -9.95 -8.21 -13.85
C PRO A 165 -9.37 -8.27 -15.27
N ALA A 166 -8.27 -9.01 -15.42
CA ALA A 166 -7.73 -9.30 -16.75
C ALA A 166 -8.85 -9.96 -17.54
N MET A 167 -9.45 -9.20 -18.46
CA MET A 167 -10.49 -9.70 -19.34
C MET A 167 -9.85 -10.86 -20.11
N LYS A 168 -10.23 -12.11 -19.77
CA LYS A 168 -9.82 -13.27 -20.57
C LYS A 168 -10.29 -12.94 -21.98
N ARG A 169 -9.37 -12.69 -22.90
CA ARG A 169 -9.73 -12.56 -24.32
C ARG A 169 -10.43 -13.87 -24.66
N GLN A 170 -11.75 -13.84 -24.84
CA GLN A 170 -12.43 -14.87 -25.62
C GLN A 170 -11.80 -14.78 -27.01
N THR A 171 -10.87 -15.67 -27.30
CA THR A 171 -10.38 -15.93 -28.65
C THR A 171 -11.53 -16.49 -29.46
N GLY A 172 -12.27 -15.60 -30.11
CA GLY A 172 -13.44 -15.95 -30.91
C GLY A 172 -14.06 -14.79 -31.70
N ALA A 173 -13.30 -13.74 -32.03
CA ALA A 173 -13.70 -12.79 -33.07
C ALA A 173 -12.45 -12.10 -33.63
N ARG A 174 -12.18 -12.34 -34.91
CA ARG A 174 -11.06 -11.76 -35.64
C ARG A 174 -11.42 -10.30 -35.96
N VAL A 175 -11.03 -9.37 -35.10
CA VAL A 175 -11.09 -7.94 -35.41
C VAL A 175 -9.67 -7.43 -35.64
N THR A 176 -9.35 -7.18 -36.90
CA THR A 176 -8.08 -6.57 -37.32
C THR A 176 -8.08 -5.10 -36.95
N TRP A 177 -7.18 -4.69 -36.05
CA TRP A 177 -6.88 -3.29 -35.77
C TRP A 177 -5.44 -2.95 -36.20
N LYS A 178 -5.31 -1.86 -36.97
CA LYS A 178 -4.03 -1.31 -37.46
C LYS A 178 -3.10 -0.98 -36.27
N LYS A 179 -1.84 -1.38 -36.40
CA LYS A 179 -0.76 -1.07 -35.44
C LYS A 179 -0.56 0.45 -35.34
N SER A 180 -0.84 1.03 -34.18
CA SER A 180 -0.23 2.29 -33.75
C SER A 180 0.81 1.96 -32.69
N SER A 181 2.08 2.04 -33.07
CA SER A 181 3.21 1.78 -32.18
C SER A 181 3.53 3.01 -31.35
N LYS A 182 3.18 3.01 -30.07
CA LYS A 182 3.87 3.82 -29.07
C LYS A 182 4.36 2.90 -27.94
N ARG A 183 5.66 2.58 -27.99
CA ARG A 183 6.40 1.96 -26.89
C ARG A 183 6.39 2.94 -25.71
N TRP A 184 5.82 2.51 -24.59
CA TRP A 184 6.03 3.17 -23.30
C TRP A 184 7.48 2.93 -22.85
N ARG A 185 8.17 4.01 -22.46
CA ARG A 185 9.47 3.97 -21.78
C ARG A 185 9.30 4.53 -20.37
N TRP A 186 9.90 3.83 -19.41
CA TRP A 186 10.03 4.23 -18.01
C TRP A 186 10.80 5.57 -17.89
N PRO A 187 10.27 6.62 -17.24
CA PRO A 187 11.07 7.78 -16.91
C PRO A 187 11.97 7.44 -15.71
N GLY A 188 13.29 7.45 -15.94
CA GLY A 188 14.27 7.33 -14.86
C GLY A 188 14.14 8.47 -13.82
N PRO A 189 14.74 8.29 -12.63
CA PRO A 189 14.59 9.24 -11.52
C PRO A 189 15.14 10.63 -11.89
N ARG A 190 14.32 11.67 -11.66
CA ARG A 190 14.72 13.08 -11.86
C ARG A 190 15.76 13.48 -10.81
N ALA A 191 16.92 13.96 -11.27
CA ALA A 191 17.98 14.49 -10.41
C ALA A 191 17.51 15.74 -9.65
N ARG A 192 17.82 15.81 -8.34
CA ARG A 192 17.57 16.98 -7.49
C ARG A 192 18.50 18.15 -7.89
N PRO A 193 18.05 19.42 -7.76
CA PRO A 193 18.91 20.57 -8.04
C PRO A 193 20.02 20.70 -6.98
N ARG A 194 21.27 20.81 -7.43
CA ARG A 194 22.43 21.17 -6.61
C ARG A 194 22.25 22.56 -6.00
N ARG A 195 22.22 22.65 -4.67
CA ARG A 195 22.41 23.92 -3.94
C ARG A 195 23.79 24.50 -4.29
N ARG A 196 23.82 25.69 -4.90
CA ARG A 196 25.05 26.47 -5.07
C ARG A 196 25.53 26.96 -3.69
N ARG A 197 26.74 26.53 -3.31
CA ARG A 197 27.57 27.21 -2.31
C ARG A 197 28.23 28.41 -2.99
N GLY A 198 27.96 29.61 -2.50
CA GLY A 198 28.86 30.77 -2.55
C GLY A 198 28.79 31.36 -1.14
N GLY A 199 29.87 31.56 -0.41
CA GLY A 199 31.11 32.21 -0.81
C GLY A 199 31.18 33.49 0.02
N ALA A 200 32.11 33.55 0.96
CA ALA A 200 32.15 34.46 2.10
C ALA A 200 32.42 35.94 1.75
N ALA A 201 31.88 36.84 2.60
CA ALA A 201 32.44 38.04 3.27
C ALA A 201 33.29 39.07 2.45
N PRO A 202 33.54 40.35 2.89
CA PRO A 202 33.51 40.82 4.28
C PRO A 202 33.16 42.32 4.58
N HIS A 203 33.19 42.64 5.88
CA HIS A 203 33.64 43.89 6.53
C HIS A 203 32.71 45.11 6.77
N SER A 204 32.56 45.40 8.08
CA SER A 204 32.57 46.69 8.82
C SER A 204 31.63 47.82 8.42
N TRP A 205 30.93 48.41 9.41
CA TRP A 205 31.31 49.69 10.05
C TRP A 205 30.51 49.92 11.34
N ARG A 206 31.20 50.48 12.34
CA ARG A 206 30.66 51.05 13.58
C ARG A 206 29.84 52.31 13.27
N ARG A 207 28.76 52.54 14.03
CA ARG A 207 28.63 53.64 15.01
C ARG A 207 27.51 53.30 15.97
#